data_AF-A0A1B0GPY5-F1
#
_entry.id   AF-A0A1B0GPY5-F1
#
_cell.length_a   1.000
_cell.length_b   1.000
_cell.length_c   1.000
_cell.angle_alpha   90.00
_cell.angle_beta   90.00
_cell.angle_gamma   90.00
#
_symmetry.space_group_name_H-M   'P 1'
#
loop_
_entity.id
_entity.type
_entity.pdbx_description
1 polymer ?
#
loop_
_entity_poly.entity_id
_entity_poly.type
_entity_poly.pdbx_seq_one_letter_code
_entity_poly.pdbx_strand_id
1 'polypeptide(L)' 'MLKKSANSEEIKEFKQEIDVMKSVGYHANIVGLVGHCTRDIHKMMLLTEFCSKGNLLNYLR' A
#
# COMPACT_ATOMS: atom_id res chain seq x y z
N MET A 1 -5.85 -2.63 -0.49
CA MET A 1 -7.13 -2.02 -0.91
C MET A 1 -7.87 -1.61 0.35
N LEU A 2 -8.47 -0.42 0.35
CA LEU A 2 -9.25 0.02 1.50
C LEU A 2 -10.55 -0.81 1.62
N LYS A 3 -10.98 -1.10 2.84
CA LYS A 3 -12.23 -1.85 3.09
C LYS A 3 -13.44 -1.05 2.59
N LYS A 4 -14.48 -1.73 2.09
CA LYS A 4 -15.70 -1.06 1.56
C LYS A 4 -16.45 -0.22 2.59
N SER A 5 -16.38 -0.60 3.87
CA SER A 5 -17.03 0.07 5.00
C SER A 5 -16.02 0.80 5.90
N ALA A 6 -14.93 1.30 5.31
CA ALA A 6 -13.90 2.00 6.05
C ALA A 6 -14.45 3.29 6.67
N ASN A 7 -14.09 3.55 7.93
CA ASN A 7 -14.43 4.80 8.59
C ASN A 7 -13.49 5.94 8.15
N SER A 8 -13.77 7.17 8.60
CA SER A 8 -12.98 8.35 8.24
C SER A 8 -11.51 8.27 8.67
N GLU A 9 -11.22 7.61 9.79
CA GLU A 9 -9.84 7.45 10.26
C GLU A 9 -9.10 6.42 9.41
N GLU A 10 -9.70 5.28 9.08
CA GLU A 10 -9.10 4.29 8.18
C GLU A 10 -8.81 4.88 6.79
N ILE A 11 -9.67 5.77 6.28
CA ILE A 11 -9.42 6.51 5.02
C ILE A 11 -8.19 7.42 5.15
N LYS A 12 -8.05 8.10 6.29
CA LYS A 12 -6.94 9.02 6.56
C LYS A 12 -5.62 8.26 6.74
N GLU A 13 -5.63 7.18 7.50
CA GLU A 13 -4.48 6.28 7.67
C GLU A 13 -4.00 5.73 6.32
N PHE A 14 -4.93 5.30 5.46
CA PHE A 14 -4.58 4.79 4.13
C PHE A 14 -3.96 5.87 3.23
N LYS A 15 -4.41 7.12 3.34
CA LYS A 15 -3.76 8.25 2.64
C LYS A 15 -2.36 8.53 3.19
N GLN A 16 -2.18 8.47 4.51
CA GLN A 16 -0.88 8.64 5.14
C GLN A 16 0.10 7.55 4.72
N GLU A 17 -0.35 6.29 4.63
CA GLU A 17 0.48 5.18 4.13
C GLU A 17 0.98 5.45 2.70
N ILE A 18 0.08 5.89 1.81
CA ILE A 18 0.44 6.29 0.43
C ILE A 18 1.48 7.41 0.44
N ASP A 19 1.31 8.45 1.25
CA ASP A 19 2.21 9.59 1.29
C ASP A 19 3.58 9.25 1.88
N VAL A 20 3.63 8.36 2.88
CA VAL A 20 4.88 7.79 3.38
C VAL A 20 5.61 7.05 2.27
N MET A 21 4.94 6.13 1.56
CA MET A 21 5.58 5.38 0.47
C MET A 21 6.10 6.27 -0.66
N LYS A 22 5.41 7.38 -0.99
CA LYS A 22 5.93 8.36 -1.95
C LYS A 22 7.23 9.02 -1.48
N SER A 23 7.33 9.33 -0.19
CA SER A 23 8.50 10.00 0.38
C SER A 23 9.75 9.11 0.47
N VAL A 24 9.57 7.79 0.58
CA VAL A 24 10.68 6.82 0.69
C VAL A 24 11.51 6.76 -0.59
N GLY A 25 10.90 6.93 -1.76
CA GLY A 25 11.57 6.76 -3.05
C GLY A 25 11.92 5.29 -3.33
N TYR A 26 12.96 5.05 -4.12
CA TYR A 26 13.41 3.71 -4.49
C TYR A 26 14.55 3.21 -3.60
N HIS A 27 14.45 1.96 -3.14
CA HIS A 27 15.51 1.27 -2.44
C HIS A 27 15.42 -0.25 -2.68
N ALA A 28 16.55 -0.93 -2.91
CA ALA A 28 16.58 -2.33 -3.32
C ALA A 28 15.93 -3.32 -2.33
N ASN A 29 15.86 -2.95 -1.04
CA ASN A 29 15.32 -3.79 0.03
C ASN A 29 13.98 -3.28 0.61
N ILE A 30 13.32 -2.31 -0.05
CA ILE A 30 12.01 -1.81 0.37
C ILE A 30 11.05 -2.03 -0.79
N VAL A 31 9.85 -2.52 -0.49
CA VAL A 31 8.80 -2.70 -1.50
C VAL A 31 8.42 -1.34 -2.09
N GLY A 32 8.64 -1.19 -3.39
CA GLY A 32 8.38 0.05 -4.11
C GLY A 32 6.90 0.33 -4.33
N LEU A 33 6.57 1.63 -4.36
CA LEU A 33 5.28 2.13 -4.84
C LEU A 33 5.27 2.18 -6.37
N VAL A 34 4.31 1.51 -7.00
CA VAL A 34 4.06 1.59 -8.45
C VAL A 34 3.05 2.69 -8.76
N GLY A 35 2.04 2.86 -7.92
CA GLY A 35 1.02 3.91 -8.09
C GLY A 35 -0.11 3.85 -7.07
N HIS A 36 -1.07 4.76 -7.18
CA HIS A 36 -2.23 4.79 -6.30
C HIS A 36 -3.48 5.38 -6.99
N CYS A 37 -4.66 5.01 -6.51
CA CYS A 37 -5.94 5.63 -6.87
C CYS A 37 -6.61 6.16 -5.60
N THR A 38 -6.83 7.47 -5.53
CA THR A 38 -7.39 8.14 -4.33
C THR A 38 -8.55 9.08 -4.64
N ARG A 39 -9.00 9.15 -5.90
CA ARG A 39 -10.05 10.07 -6.35
C ARG A 39 -11.44 9.64 -5.86
N ASP A 40 -11.70 8.34 -5.83
CA ASP A 40 -12.94 7.75 -5.35
C ASP A 40 -12.65 6.99 -4.05
N ILE A 41 -13.29 7.44 -2.95
CA ILE A 41 -13.11 6.87 -1.61
C ILE A 41 -13.48 5.37 -1.59
N HIS A 42 -14.46 4.96 -2.40
CA HIS A 42 -14.91 3.56 -2.48
C HIS A 42 -14.04 2.68 -3.36
N LYS A 43 -13.09 3.26 -4.10
CA LYS A 43 -12.17 2.55 -5.01
C LYS A 43 -10.71 2.87 -4.70
N MET A 44 -10.41 3.22 -3.46
CA MET A 44 -9.05 3.56 -3.05
C MET A 44 -8.13 2.33 -3.16
N MET A 45 -7.05 2.52 -3.91
CA MET A 45 -6.06 1.47 -4.19
C MET A 45 -4.65 2.01 -4.04
N LEU A 46 -3.77 1.15 -3.54
CA LEU A 46 -2.33 1.34 -3.43
C LEU A 46 -1.71 0.18 -4.20
N LEU A 47 -0.90 0.50 -5.19
CA LEU A 47 -0.28 -0.46 -6.10
C LEU A 47 1.21 -0.50 -5.80
N THR A 48 1.70 -1.66 -5.39
CA THR A 48 3.10 -1.89 -5.02
C THR A 48 3.73 -2.91 -5.94
N GLU A 49 5.04 -3.05 -5.85
CA GLU A 49 5.76 -4.13 -6.50
C GLU A 49 5.25 -5.49 -6.03
N PHE A 50 5.26 -6.47 -6.94
CA PHE A 50 4.82 -7.82 -6.65
C PHE A 50 5.97 -8.67 -6.13
N CYS A 51 5.89 -9.09 -4.87
CA CYS A 51 6.83 -10.04 -4.27
C CYS A 51 6.36 -11.49 -4.54
N SER A 52 6.89 -12.11 -5.60
CA SER A 52 6.44 -13.44 -6.07
C SER A 52 6.56 -14.58 -5.05
N LYS A 53 7.45 -14.45 -4.06
CA LYS A 53 7.68 -15.43 -2.99
C LYS A 53 6.86 -15.17 -1.72
N GLY A 54 6.04 -14.11 -1.71
CA GLY A 54 5.21 -13.74 -0.56
C GLY A 54 6.03 -13.21 0.63
N ASN A 55 5.51 -13.39 1.85
CA ASN A 55 6.16 -12.93 3.07
C ASN A 55 7.25 -13.89 3.55
N LEU A 56 8.23 -13.35 4.28
CA LEU A 56 9.39 -14.10 4.74
C LEU A 56 9.04 -15.25 5.70
N LEU A 57 8.02 -15.08 6.56
CA LEU A 57 7.59 -16.10 7.52
C LEU A 57 7.13 -17.37 6.82
N ASN A 58 6.35 -17.23 5.75
CA ASN A 58 5.87 -18.36 4.96
C ASN A 58 6.94 -18.92 4.04
N TYR A 59 7.87 -18.09 3.57
CA TYR A 59 8.96 -18.55 2.71
C TYR A 59 9.98 -19.44 3.45
N LEU A 60 10.17 -19.21 4.75
CA LEU A 60 11.14 -19.94 5.59
C LEU A 60 10.55 -21.17 6.31
N ARG A 61 9.23 -21.35 6.28
CA ARG A 61 8.54 -22.51 6.87
C ARG A 61 8.31 -23.58 5.83
#